data_AF-A0A6I7X5J2-F1
#
_entry.id   AF-A0A6I7X5J2-F1
#
_cell.length_a   1.000
_cell.length_b   1.000
_cell.length_c   1.000
_cell.angle_alpha   90.00
_cell.angle_beta   90.00
_cell.angle_gamma   90.00
#
_symmetry.space_group_name_H-M   'P 1'
#
loop_
_entity.id
_entity.type
_entity.pdbx_description
1 polymer ?
#
loop_
_entity_poly.entity_id
_entity_poly.type
_entity_poly.pdbx_seq_one_letter_code
_entity_poly.pdbx_strand_id
1 'polypeptide(L)' 'MALFDGIRRQLRTVIQWETPEEGILFQQWQGNGDELKNASKLLVGPGQGCIFVYEGRVKAVLNETGLVN' A
#
# COMPACT_ATOMS: atom_id res chain seq x y z
N MET A 1 1.48 -23.83 -23.46
CA MET A 1 0.61 -23.23 -22.42
C MET A 1 1.43 -22.23 -21.60
N ALA A 2 1.61 -21.00 -22.09
CA ALA A 2 2.43 -19.99 -21.39
C ALA A 2 1.91 -18.55 -21.56
N LEU A 3 0.70 -18.36 -22.12
CA LEU A 3 0.15 -17.03 -22.40
C LEU A 3 -0.69 -16.45 -21.24
N PHE A 4 -1.13 -17.26 -20.28
CA PHE A 4 -2.03 -16.80 -19.19
C PHE A 4 -1.32 -16.36 -17.91
N ASP A 5 -0.03 -16.70 -17.71
CA ASP A 5 0.70 -16.35 -16.48
C ASP A 5 1.20 -14.89 -16.47
N GLY A 6 1.36 -14.26 -17.64
CA GLY A 6 1.83 -12.88 -17.74
C GLY A 6 0.79 -11.83 -17.29
N ILE A 7 -0.50 -12.12 -17.48
CA ILE A 7 -1.59 -11.17 -17.20
C ILE A 7 -1.89 -11.08 -15.68
N ARG A 8 -1.70 -12.17 -14.93
CA ARG A 8 -1.93 -12.19 -13.47
C ARG A 8 -0.94 -11.33 -12.67
N ARG A 9 0.24 -11.02 -13.22
CA ARG A 9 1.28 -10.23 -12.51
C ARG A 9 1.07 -8.71 -12.56
N GLN A 10 0.14 -8.23 -13.37
CA GLN A 10 -0.24 -6.81 -13.48
C GLN A 10 -1.55 -6.48 -12.75
N LEU A 11 -2.01 -7.32 -11.83
CA LEU A 11 -3.17 -6.98 -11.01
C LEU A 11 -2.78 -5.83 -10.07
N ARG A 12 -3.40 -4.67 -10.28
CA ARG A 12 -3.30 -3.48 -9.43
C ARG A 12 -3.59 -3.89 -7.99
N THR A 13 -2.64 -3.68 -7.10
CA THR A 13 -2.81 -4.01 -5.68
C THR A 13 -3.45 -2.81 -4.99
N VAL A 14 -4.54 -3.04 -4.26
CA VAL A 14 -5.05 -2.05 -3.31
C VAL A 14 -4.31 -2.28 -2.00
N ILE A 15 -3.65 -1.24 -1.51
CA ILE A 15 -2.96 -1.25 -0.24
C ILE A 15 -3.91 -0.64 0.78
N GLN A 16 -4.25 -1.41 1.80
CA GLN A 16 -5.16 -0.99 2.87
C GLN A 16 -4.71 -1.59 4.20
N TRP A 17 -4.89 -0.83 5.27
CA TRP A 17 -4.73 -1.33 6.63
C TRP A 17 -6.10 -1.83 7.12
N GLU A 18 -6.44 -3.08 6.79
CA GLU A 18 -7.80 -3.64 6.99
C GLU A 18 -8.09 -4.05 8.44
N THR A 19 -7.10 -4.54 9.17
CA THR A 19 -7.29 -5.10 10.52
C THR A 19 -6.27 -4.52 11.50
N PRO A 20 -6.38 -3.23 11.87
CA PRO A 20 -5.53 -2.65 12.91
C PRO A 20 -5.82 -3.32 14.25
N GLU A 21 -4.82 -3.96 14.84
CA GLU A 21 -4.91 -4.48 16.20
C GLU A 21 -4.79 -3.32 17.22
N GLU A 22 -5.47 -3.47 18.36
CA GLU A 22 -5.41 -2.46 19.42
C GLU A 22 -3.96 -2.27 19.91
N GLY A 23 -3.54 -1.00 20.01
CA GLY A 23 -2.20 -0.62 20.46
C GLY A 23 -1.13 -0.56 19.35
N ILE A 24 -1.43 -0.98 18.12
CA ILE A 24 -0.51 -0.81 16.99
C ILE A 24 -0.66 0.61 16.42
N LEU A 25 0.38 1.43 16.58
CA LEU A 25 0.43 2.79 16.02
C LEU A 25 0.98 2.84 14.58
N PHE A 26 1.91 1.93 14.26
CA PHE A 26 2.53 1.83 12.94
C PHE A 26 2.64 0.37 12.54
N GLN A 27 2.21 0.07 11.32
CA GLN A 27 2.45 -1.22 10.67
C GLN A 27 3.19 -0.98 9.36
N GLN A 28 4.34 -1.64 9.20
CA GLN A 28 5.00 -1.70 7.90
C GLN A 28 4.19 -2.61 6.98
N TRP A 29 3.87 -2.12 5.79
CA TRP A 29 3.22 -2.93 4.76
C TRP A 29 4.16 -4.07 4.31
N GLN A 30 3.69 -5.31 4.36
CA GLN A 30 4.47 -6.52 4.05
C GLN A 30 4.06 -7.17 2.71
N GLY A 31 3.75 -6.35 1.69
CA GLY A 31 3.34 -6.85 0.37
C GLY A 31 4.40 -7.71 -0.33
N ASN A 32 4.03 -8.29 -1.47
CA ASN A 32 4.93 -9.11 -2.30
C ASN A 32 6.05 -8.27 -2.95
N GLY A 33 7.10 -7.97 -2.17
CA GLY A 33 8.34 -7.32 -2.58
C GLY A 33 8.51 -5.87 -2.08
N ASP A 34 9.72 -5.34 -2.24
CA ASP A 34 10.12 -3.97 -1.85
C ASP A 34 9.60 -2.87 -2.80
N GLU A 35 8.85 -3.24 -3.86
CA GLU A 35 8.37 -2.31 -4.87
C GLU A 35 6.85 -2.12 -4.81
N LEU A 36 6.42 -0.89 -4.53
CA LEU A 36 5.09 -0.42 -4.87
C LEU A 36 4.97 -0.33 -6.39
N LYS A 37 4.14 -1.20 -7.00
CA LYS A 37 3.89 -1.14 -8.44
C LYS A 37 3.16 0.16 -8.80
N ASN A 38 3.59 0.85 -9.86
CA ASN A 38 3.09 2.15 -10.36
C ASN A 38 1.57 2.27 -10.63
N ALA A 39 0.78 1.21 -10.48
CA ALA A 39 -0.67 1.23 -10.65
C ALA A 39 -1.43 0.78 -9.38
N SER A 40 -0.73 0.70 -8.25
CA SER A 40 -1.31 0.36 -6.96
C SER A 40 -2.13 1.53 -6.44
N LYS A 41 -3.23 1.24 -5.75
CA LYS A 41 -4.06 2.26 -5.13
C LYS A 41 -3.91 2.15 -3.62
N LEU A 42 -3.74 3.26 -2.93
CA LEU A 42 -3.73 3.28 -1.47
C LEU A 42 -5.09 3.75 -0.98
N LEU A 43 -5.67 3.02 -0.03
CA LEU A 43 -6.88 3.44 0.67
C LEU A 43 -6.52 3.83 2.10
N VAL A 44 -6.72 5.11 2.42
CA VAL A 44 -6.58 5.64 3.78
C VAL A 44 -7.96 5.64 4.42
N GLY A 45 -8.17 4.80 5.42
CA GLY A 45 -9.42 4.75 6.18
C GLY A 45 -9.59 5.94 7.13
N PRO A 46 -10.81 6.18 7.66
CA PRO A 46 -11.05 7.19 8.68
C PRO A 46 -10.16 6.99 9.91
N GLY A 47 -9.48 8.05 10.35
CA GLY A 47 -8.55 7.98 11.50
C GLY A 47 -7.23 7.26 11.21
N GLN A 48 -7.00 6.77 9.99
CA GLN A 48 -5.74 6.17 9.56
C GLN A 48 -4.87 7.19 8.85
N GLY A 49 -3.58 6.86 8.73
CA GLY A 49 -2.64 7.58 7.89
C GLY A 49 -1.64 6.63 7.24
N CYS A 50 -0.93 7.13 6.24
CA CYS A 50 0.12 6.41 5.55
C CYS A 50 1.37 7.27 5.45
N ILE A 51 2.54 6.68 5.71
CA ILE A 51 3.83 7.33 5.57
C ILE A 51 4.60 6.61 4.46
N PHE A 52 4.97 7.34 3.42
CA PHE A 52 5.86 6.84 2.39
C PHE A 52 7.31 7.13 2.76
N VAL A 53 8.11 6.07 2.82
CA VAL A 53 9.54 6.15 3.13
C VAL A 53 10.32 5.61 1.94
N TYR A 54 11.34 6.35 1.51
CA TYR A 54 12.28 5.91 0.49
C TYR A 54 13.70 6.24 0.95
N GLU A 55 14.58 5.23 0.95
CA GLU A 55 15.97 5.32 1.42
C GLU A 55 16.08 5.95 2.83
N GLY A 56 15.23 5.52 3.75
CA GLY A 56 15.21 6.00 5.13
C GLY A 56 14.67 7.43 5.31
N ARG A 57 14.13 8.06 4.26
CA ARG A 57 13.55 9.41 4.32
C ARG A 57 12.05 9.39 4.06
N VAL A 58 11.31 10.14 4.87
CA VAL A 58 9.89 10.40 4.62
C VAL A 58 9.76 11.21 3.33
N LYS A 59 8.97 10.71 2.38
CA LYS A 59 8.66 11.35 1.11
C LYS A 59 7.28 11.98 1.10
N ALA A 60 6.32 11.36 1.78
CA ALA A 60 4.96 11.86 1.91
C ALA A 60 4.30 11.31 3.17
N VAL A 61 3.36 12.08 3.71
CA VAL A 61 2.44 11.66 4.77
C VAL A 61 1.04 11.93 4.27
N LEU A 62 0.20 10.91 4.25
CA LEU A 62 -1.21 11.00 3.89
C LEU A 62 -2.04 10.77 5.14
N ASN A 63 -2.85 11.75 5.50
CA ASN A 63 -3.71 11.75 6.68
C ASN A 63 -5.17 12.09 6.34
N GLU A 64 -5.46 12.33 5.06
CA GLU A 64 -6.82 12.50 4.56
C GLU A 64 -7.41 11.13 4.20
N THR A 65 -8.65 10.91 4.60
CA THR A 65 -9.40 9.71 4.22
C THR A 65 -9.68 9.73 2.73
N GLY A 66 -9.42 8.61 2.05
CA GLY A 66 -9.75 8.47 0.64
C GLY A 66 -8.83 7.52 -0.12
N LEU A 67 -9.02 7.52 -1.44
CA LEU A 67 -8.27 6.72 -2.38
C LEU A 67 -7.17 7.59 -3.02
N VAL A 68 -5.92 7.14 -2.90
CA VAL A 68 -4.76 7.77 -3.55
C VAL A 68 -4.25 6.86 -4.66
N ASN A 69 -3.96 7.47 -5.82
CA ASN A 69 -3.45 6.79 -7.01
C ASN A 69 -1.94 7.02 -7.16
#